data_AF-A0A927CMJ9-F1
#
_entry.id   AF-A0A927CMJ9-F1
#
_cell.length_a   1.000
_cell.length_b   1.000
_cell.length_c   1.000
_cell.angle_alpha   90.00
_cell.angle_beta   90.00
_cell.angle_gamma   90.00
#
_symmetry.space_group_name_H-M   'P 1'
#
loop_
_entity.id
_entity.type
_entity.pdbx_description
1 polymer ?
#
loop_
_entity_poly.entity_id
_entity_poly.type
_entity_poly.pdbx_seq_one_letter_code
_entity_poly.pdbx_strand_id
1 'polypeptide(L)' 'MVLSIRRWMSRIVFLVIFAILLLIVTGGYRWLAEALSPVQPYRVPAGDALKVFKSEPGPPDSSNAADRLRWFFYYGE' A
#
# COMPACT_ATOMS: atom_id res chain seq x y z
N MET A 1 -5.03 -32.50 39.13
CA MET A 1 -5.01 -31.56 38.00
C MET A 1 -5.26 -32.34 36.70
N VAL A 2 -6.52 -32.60 36.35
CA VAL A 2 -6.85 -33.33 35.13
C VAL A 2 -7.09 -32.33 34.01
N LEU A 3 -5.96 -31.93 33.42
CA LEU A 3 -5.75 -31.45 32.06
C LEU A 3 -6.95 -30.74 31.39
N SER A 4 -6.93 -29.40 31.44
CA SER A 4 -7.71 -28.54 30.54
C SER A 4 -7.16 -28.57 29.09
N ILE A 5 -6.58 -29.71 28.66
CA ILE A 5 -5.92 -29.89 27.36
C ILE A 5 -6.86 -29.51 26.22
N ARG A 6 -8.15 -29.83 26.36
CA ARG A 6 -9.18 -29.52 25.37
C ARG A 6 -9.45 -28.01 25.26
N ARG A 7 -9.35 -27.26 26.37
CA ARG A 7 -9.45 -25.79 26.37
C ARG A 7 -8.19 -25.15 25.79
N TRP A 8 -7.01 -25.68 26.10
CA TRP A 8 -5.75 -25.20 25.56
C TRP A 8 -5.62 -25.47 24.05
N MET A 9 -6.11 -26.61 23.57
CA MET A 9 -6.09 -26.94 22.15
C MET A 9 -6.90 -25.94 21.32
N SER A 10 -8.07 -25.50 21.80
CA SER A 10 -8.84 -24.43 21.15
C SER A 10 -8.08 -23.11 21.09
N ARG A 11 -7.32 -22.76 22.14
CA ARG A 11 -6.49 -21.55 22.16
C ARG A 11 -5.32 -21.64 21.18
N ILE A 12 -4.67 -22.80 21.10
CA ILE A 12 -3.58 -23.04 20.15
C ILE A 12 -4.09 -22.96 18.71
N VAL A 13 -5.22 -23.61 18.41
CA VAL A 13 -5.83 -23.55 17.07
C VAL A 13 -6.17 -22.10 16.70
N PHE A 14 -6.74 -21.34 17.63
CA PHE A 14 -7.00 -19.91 17.42
C PHE A 14 -5.71 -19.13 17.12
N LEU A 15 -4.65 -19.34 17.92
CA LEU A 15 -3.36 -18.67 17.71
C LEU A 15 -2.73 -19.03 16.36
N VAL A 16 -2.84 -20.28 15.93
CA VAL A 16 -2.35 -20.74 14.62
C VAL A 16 -3.11 -20.06 13.48
N ILE A 17 -4.45 -20.07 13.54
CA ILE A 17 -5.28 -19.40 12.53
C ILE A 17 -4.97 -17.90 12.50
N PHE A 18 -4.89 -17.26 13.66
CA PHE A 18 -4.54 -15.85 13.78
C PHE A 18 -3.16 -15.55 13.17
N ALA A 19 -2.15 -16.36 13.46
CA ALA A 19 -0.81 -16.20 12.89
C ALA A 19 -0.80 -16.36 11.36
N ILE A 20 -1.55 -17.33 10.83
CA ILE A 20 -1.71 -17.51 9.38
C ILE A 20 -2.36 -16.26 8.76
N LEU A 21 -3.46 -15.77 9.33
CA LEU A 21 -4.12 -14.55 8.85
C LEU A 21 -3.18 -13.35 8.92
N LEU A 22 -2.43 -13.20 10.01
CA LEU A 22 -1.46 -12.11 10.16
C LEU A 22 -0.39 -12.14 9.06
N LEU A 23 0.15 -13.33 8.75
CA LEU A 23 1.13 -13.50 7.68
C LEU A 23 0.53 -13.19 6.29
N ILE A 24 -0.70 -13.62 6.04
CA ILE A 24 -1.41 -13.32 4.79
C ILE A 24 -1.60 -11.80 4.65
N VAL A 25 -2.06 -11.13 5.71
CA VAL A 25 -2.32 -9.69 5.69
C VAL A 25 -1.01 -8.90 5.52
N THR A 26 0.02 -9.21 6.30
CA THR A 26 1.31 -8.52 6.23
C THR A 26 2.02 -8.75 4.90
N GLY A 27 2.03 -9.98 4.39
CA GLY A 27 2.56 -10.31 3.06
C GLY A 27 1.74 -9.65 1.94
N GLY A 28 0.41 -9.68 2.05
CA GLY A 28 -0.51 -9.07 1.10
C GLY A 28 -0.33 -7.55 1.01
N TYR A 29 -0.18 -6.86 2.15
CA TYR A 29 0.12 -5.44 2.15
C TYR A 29 1.47 -5.12 1.52
N ARG A 30 2.50 -5.93 1.77
CA ARG A 30 3.80 -5.74 1.13
C ARG A 30 3.72 -5.94 -0.39
N TRP A 31 3.06 -7.00 -0.84
CA TRP A 31 2.84 -7.24 -2.27
C TRP A 31 2.02 -6.11 -2.91
N LEU A 32 0.98 -5.64 -2.22
CA LEU A 32 0.16 -4.53 -2.68
C LEU A 32 0.95 -3.22 -2.73
N ALA A 33 1.80 -2.96 -1.74
CA ALA A 33 2.68 -1.81 -1.73
C ALA A 33 3.69 -1.88 -2.88
N GLU A 34 4.31 -3.03 -3.14
CA GLU A 34 5.21 -3.21 -4.29
C GLU A 34 4.46 -2.99 -5.62
N ALA A 35 3.24 -3.53 -5.76
CA ALA A 35 2.42 -3.40 -6.96
C ALA A 35 1.89 -1.97 -7.21
N LEU A 36 1.59 -1.23 -6.14
CA LEU A 36 1.11 0.16 -6.22
C LEU A 36 2.24 1.19 -6.15
N SER A 37 3.42 0.83 -5.64
CA SER A 37 4.51 1.79 -5.46
C SER A 37 4.99 2.29 -6.83
N PRO A 38 5.08 3.62 -7.02
CA PRO A 38 5.69 4.17 -8.23
C PRO A 38 7.17 3.79 -8.23
N VAL A 39 7.63 3.12 -9.30
CA VAL A 39 9.03 2.69 -9.53
C VAL A 39 10.04 3.84 -9.45
N GLN A 40 9.59 5.09 -9.47
CA GLN A 40 10.43 6.28 -9.32
C GLN A 40 9.80 7.27 -8.33
N PRO A 41 10.04 7.13 -7.02
CA PRO A 41 9.78 8.21 -6.09
C PRO A 41 10.70 9.38 -6.47
N TYR A 42 10.09 10.48 -6.91
CA TYR A 42 10.69 11.79 -7.15
C TYR A 42 12.18 11.75 -7.55
N ARG A 43 12.44 11.61 -8.86
CA ARG A 43 13.79 11.76 -9.40
C ARG A 43 14.29 13.16 -9.05
N VAL A 44 15.23 13.26 -8.11
CA VAL A 44 15.89 14.53 -7.78
C VAL A 44 16.41 15.11 -9.10
N PRO A 45 15.98 16.32 -9.50
CA PRO A 45 16.32 16.85 -10.81
C PRO A 45 17.84 16.98 -10.90
N ALA A 46 18.45 16.15 -11.75
CA ALA A 46 19.86 16.25 -12.10
C ALA A 46 20.01 17.36 -13.14
N GLY A 47 19.90 18.61 -12.69
CA GLY A 47 20.04 19.77 -13.55
C GLY A 47 19.78 21.04 -12.77
N ASP A 48 20.66 22.03 -12.96
CA ASP A 48 20.55 23.38 -12.40
C ASP A 48 19.10 23.86 -12.38
N ALA A 49 18.68 24.44 -11.25
CA ALA A 49 17.33 24.91 -10.99
C ALA A 49 16.94 26.10 -11.90
N LEU A 50 16.78 25.84 -13.19
CA LEU A 50 16.10 26.73 -14.10
C LEU A 50 14.60 26.57 -13.83
N LYS A 51 14.03 27.57 -13.15
CA LYS A 51 12.60 27.71 -12.88
C LYS A 51 11.85 27.93 -14.20
N VAL A 52 11.70 26.88 -14.99
CA VAL A 52 10.86 26.88 -16.19
C VAL A 52 9.45 26.56 -15.71
N PHE A 53 8.60 27.58 -15.66
CA PHE A 53 7.15 27.40 -15.50
C PHE A 53 6.60 26.75 -16.77
N LYS A 54 6.84 25.44 -16.95
CA LYS A 54 5.98 24.63 -17.80
C LYS A 54 4.72 24.37 -17.00
N SER A 55 3.58 24.84 -17.48
CA SER A 55 2.29 24.40 -16.97
C SER A 55 2.27 22.88 -17.02
N GLU A 56 2.32 22.23 -15.86
CA GLU A 56 2.08 20.80 -15.77
C GLU A 56 0.73 20.49 -16.41
N PRO A 57 0.62 19.39 -17.16
CA PRO A 57 -0.67 18.99 -17.70
C PRO A 57 -1.64 18.89 -16.52
N GLY A 58 -2.66 19.75 -16.53
CA GLY A 58 -3.66 19.80 -15.48
C GLY A 58 -4.33 18.44 -15.29
N PRO A 59 -5.05 18.26 -14.17
CA PRO A 59 -5.79 17.03 -13.91
C PRO A 59 -6.59 16.64 -15.16
N PRO A 60 -6.59 15.37 -15.57
CA PRO A 60 -7.39 14.95 -16.70
C PRO A 60 -8.86 15.35 -16.45
N ASP A 61 -9.53 15.87 -17.48
CA ASP A 61 -10.99 16.05 -17.50
C ASP A 61 -11.68 14.68 -17.55
N SER A 62 -11.41 13.84 -16.55
CA SER A 62 -11.98 12.51 -16.42
C SER A 62 -13.27 12.62 -15.61
N SER A 63 -14.41 12.30 -16.23
CA SER A 63 -15.71 12.12 -15.55
C SER A 63 -15.69 10.99 -14.51
N ASN A 64 -14.60 10.23 -14.44
CA ASN A 64 -14.42 9.07 -13.58
C ASN A 64 -13.56 9.40 -12.34
N ALA A 65 -14.13 9.20 -11.15
CA ALA A 65 -13.46 9.50 -9.88
C ALA A 65 -12.20 8.67 -9.63
N ALA A 66 -12.11 7.47 -10.21
CA ALA A 66 -10.94 6.59 -10.07
C ALA A 66 -9.68 7.19 -10.71
N ASP A 67 -9.82 7.85 -11.86
CA ASP A 67 -8.71 8.45 -12.58
C ASP A 67 -8.17 9.68 -11.83
N ARG A 68 -9.07 10.45 -11.20
CA ARG A 68 -8.69 11.57 -10.32
C ARG A 68 -7.96 11.11 -9.06
N LEU A 69 -8.43 10.05 -8.41
CA LEU A 69 -7.74 9.45 -7.25
C LEU A 69 -6.36 8.93 -7.62
N ARG A 70 -6.25 8.30 -8.80
CA ARG A 70 -4.96 7.85 -9.35
C ARG A 70 -4.04 9.05 -9.58
N TRP A 71 -4.51 10.11 -10.22
CA TRP A 71 -3.72 11.32 -10.46
C TRP A 71 -3.20 11.94 -9.14
N PHE A 72 -4.06 12.09 -8.14
CA PHE A 72 -3.67 12.57 -6.80
C PHE A 72 -2.59 11.69 -6.16
N PHE A 73 -2.73 10.37 -6.25
CA PHE A 73 -1.76 9.43 -5.71
C PHE A 73 -0.36 9.54 -6.37
N TYR A 74 -0.30 9.88 -7.66
CA TYR A 74 0.97 9.98 -8.39
C TYR A 74 1.65 11.34 -8.31
N TYR A 75 0.88 12.43 -8.38
CA TYR A 75 1.44 13.78 -8.50
C TYR A 75 1.43 14.56 -7.18
N GLY A 76 0.63 14.13 -6.20
CA GLY A 76 0.29 14.99 -5.07
C GLY A 76 -0.49 16.23 -5.53
N GLU A 77 -1.03 17.00 -4.59
CA GLU A 77 -1.41 18.39 -4.87
C GLU A 77 -0.25 19.32 -4.48
#